data_AF-A3DGS0-F1
#
_entry.id   AF-A3DGS0-F1
#
_cell.length_a   1.000
_cell.length_b   1.000
_cell.length_c   1.000
_cell.angle_alpha   90.00
_cell.angle_beta   90.00
_cell.angle_gamma   90.00
#
_symmetry.space_group_name_H-M   'P 1'
#
loop_
_entity.id
_entity.type
_entity.pdbx_description
1 polymer ?
#
loop_
_entity_poly.entity_id
_entity_poly.type
_entity_poly.pdbx_seq_one_letter_code
_entity_poly.pdbx_strand_id
1 'polypeptide(L)'
;MIKRKLSLKRGLAFITATFIIVLVTGVFRVYAREGDSGYEGGISSGEAPGKTSFEYKEVCFITGEPIVFEGTLTIRKTLRQDKTTGKNVITANYTYNLRNLEKDATLTRVLSYTTTLTEKENGQVIEETGFGGRCTEVVRIGSTTYTLENYDFTKTNIKDKKPAVDYFAGNLWGKKTYRTGTGANSGEVTVEISGDYYGYNQIWGTVEAQVLNYVIESQKRSGEVLDRWGGTATVSISSTTTKKIDYVENKPDVISFEGGFVESQYNNSILQYTAKLPEFDHQGVSTDRMVETKGSLMIESFPTSRRLLVPELSHLRGHWAENDIKALYSLEIFKENPSGFNPQEVMTRAEFTEAIVLAAGEVPKDPLLVESRTTKKTSNTKEEITSPFIDVPTGSKYFESINNAYKRGMISGRGDGTFAPDDYLTTADAITILVKALGLEGLAPSNGAVTVFRDSDDIPRYAKGPVYVAHRIGLVMGDDKGYLRPNEYLTKARAAVIINNFIDYMRNDLRKDYRERIVNY
;
A
#
# COMPACT_ATOMS: atom_id res chain seq x y z
N MET A 1 -78.47 -2.11 24.26
CA MET A 1 -77.71 -3.37 24.06
C MET A 1 -76.52 -3.07 23.15
N ILE A 2 -75.32 -3.03 23.72
CA ILE A 2 -73.98 -3.09 23.07
C ILE A 2 -73.79 -2.30 21.75
N LYS A 3 -73.15 -1.11 21.80
CA LYS A 3 -71.92 -0.77 21.05
C LYS A 3 -71.51 0.70 21.21
N ARG A 4 -70.19 0.87 21.29
CA ARG A 4 -69.33 2.07 21.43
C ARG A 4 -69.77 3.33 20.67
N LYS A 5 -69.54 4.50 21.29
CA LYS A 5 -68.86 5.64 20.64
C LYS A 5 -68.21 6.60 21.67
N LEU A 6 -67.12 7.19 21.19
CA LEU A 6 -66.11 8.07 21.79
C LEU A 6 -66.57 9.11 22.83
N SER A 7 -65.70 9.38 23.81
CA SER A 7 -65.39 10.76 24.22
C SER A 7 -64.01 10.86 24.88
N LEU A 8 -63.24 11.83 24.38
CA LEU A 8 -61.96 12.34 24.89
C LEU A 8 -61.95 12.58 26.40
N LYS A 9 -60.80 12.40 27.05
CA LYS A 9 -60.22 13.41 27.95
C LYS A 9 -58.70 13.27 28.10
N ARG A 10 -58.08 14.44 28.16
CA ARG A 10 -56.66 14.79 28.06
C ARG A 10 -55.84 14.27 29.25
N GLY A 11 -54.62 13.82 28.97
CA GLY A 11 -53.53 13.67 29.93
C GLY A 11 -52.23 14.02 29.23
N LEU A 12 -51.80 15.26 29.41
CA LEU A 12 -50.62 15.88 28.82
C LEU A 12 -49.38 15.36 29.58
N ALA A 13 -48.53 14.57 28.93
CA ALA A 13 -47.18 14.30 29.40
C ALA A 13 -46.22 14.63 28.24
N PHE A 14 -45.60 15.80 28.32
CA PHE A 14 -44.51 16.21 27.43
C PHE A 14 -43.30 15.31 27.72
N ILE A 15 -43.06 14.31 26.89
CA ILE A 15 -41.75 13.66 26.79
C ILE A 15 -41.05 14.35 25.62
N THR A 16 -40.23 15.34 25.93
CA THR A 16 -39.23 15.87 25.00
C THR A 16 -38.20 14.78 24.76
N ALA A 17 -38.39 13.99 23.71
CA ALA A 17 -37.38 13.08 23.20
C ALA A 17 -36.29 13.90 22.52
N THR A 18 -35.27 14.27 23.29
CA THR A 18 -34.04 14.86 22.75
C THR A 18 -33.33 13.76 21.94
N PHE A 19 -33.52 13.79 20.62
CA PHE A 19 -32.76 12.97 19.69
C PHE A 19 -31.33 13.51 19.69
N ILE A 20 -30.47 12.95 20.55
CA ILE A 20 -29.03 13.10 20.39
C ILE A 20 -28.68 12.26 19.16
N ILE A 21 -28.65 12.93 18.00
CA ILE A 21 -27.96 12.41 16.83
C ILE A 21 -26.48 12.43 17.21
N VAL A 22 -25.99 11.32 17.76
CA VAL A 22 -24.56 11.02 17.75
C VAL A 22 -24.22 10.86 16.28
N LEU A 23 -23.80 11.96 15.66
CA LEU A 23 -23.08 11.93 14.41
C LEU A 23 -21.82 11.13 14.72
N VAL A 24 -21.85 9.83 14.48
CA VAL A 24 -20.63 9.05 14.30
C VAL A 24 -20.04 9.60 13.01
N THR A 25 -19.33 10.72 13.12
CA THR A 25 -18.34 11.10 12.12
C THR A 25 -17.32 10.00 12.16
N GLY A 26 -17.54 8.95 11.37
CA GLY A 26 -16.48 8.05 10.98
C GLY A 26 -15.44 8.95 10.33
N VAL A 27 -14.38 9.26 11.07
CA VAL A 27 -13.24 9.99 10.56
C VAL A 27 -12.75 9.11 9.41
N PHE A 28 -13.00 9.52 8.18
CA PHE A 28 -12.48 8.82 7.02
C PHE A 28 -10.96 8.93 7.12
N ARG A 29 -10.34 7.90 7.72
CA ARG A 29 -8.89 7.78 7.74
C ARG A 29 -8.49 7.60 6.27
N VAL A 30 -7.90 8.64 5.69
CA VAL A 30 -7.29 8.57 4.37
C VAL A 30 -6.07 7.69 4.57
N TYR A 31 -6.12 6.47 4.08
CA TYR A 31 -5.03 5.54 4.23
C TYR A 31 -4.10 5.58 3.02
N ALA A 32 -2.80 5.39 3.23
CA ALA A 32 -1.86 5.30 2.13
C ALA A 32 -2.11 4.01 1.34
N ARG A 33 -2.08 4.10 0.00
CA ARG A 33 -2.34 2.94 -0.85
C ARG A 33 -1.56 2.98 -2.16
N GLU A 34 -1.38 1.79 -2.75
CA GLU A 34 -0.93 1.50 -4.11
C GLU A 34 -1.57 2.45 -5.11
N GLY A 35 -0.75 3.24 -5.78
CA GLY A 35 -1.18 3.84 -7.04
C GLY A 35 -1.16 2.74 -8.09
N ASP A 36 -2.27 2.52 -8.77
CA ASP A 36 -2.27 1.63 -9.93
C ASP A 36 -1.44 2.31 -11.04
N SER A 37 -0.23 1.80 -11.29
CA SER A 37 0.68 2.30 -12.34
C SER A 37 0.15 2.00 -13.76
N GLY A 38 -1.09 1.52 -13.87
CA GLY A 38 -1.63 0.87 -15.05
C GLY A 38 -1.14 -0.57 -15.12
N TYR A 39 -1.63 -1.31 -16.12
CA TYR A 39 -1.24 -2.70 -16.31
C TYR A 39 0.07 -2.88 -17.10
N GLU A 40 0.50 -1.83 -17.82
CA GLU A 40 1.63 -1.91 -18.75
C GLU A 40 2.45 -0.63 -18.74
N GLY A 41 3.56 -0.63 -17.99
CA GLY A 41 4.72 0.18 -18.33
C GLY A 41 4.56 1.69 -18.28
N GLY A 42 3.53 2.21 -17.62
CA GLY A 42 3.34 3.65 -17.42
C GLY A 42 3.35 4.04 -15.96
N ILE A 43 3.11 5.32 -15.71
CA ILE A 43 2.98 5.91 -14.39
C ILE A 43 1.69 6.70 -14.30
N SER A 44 1.07 6.67 -13.13
CA SER A 44 -0.12 7.46 -12.83
C SER A 44 0.12 8.43 -11.66
N SER A 45 -0.75 9.42 -11.51
CA SER A 45 -0.77 10.32 -10.34
C SER A 45 -1.06 9.64 -8.99
N GLY A 46 -1.24 8.31 -9.01
CA GLY A 46 -1.72 7.55 -7.87
C GLY A 46 -3.17 7.87 -7.52
N GLU A 47 -3.62 7.39 -6.37
CA GLU A 47 -5.02 7.45 -5.98
C GLU A 47 -5.40 8.75 -5.24
N ALA A 48 -6.68 9.12 -5.34
CA ALA A 48 -7.33 10.12 -4.49
C ALA A 48 -8.75 9.61 -4.11
N PRO A 49 -9.21 9.78 -2.86
CA PRO A 49 -10.49 9.25 -2.40
C PRO A 49 -11.67 9.63 -3.33
N GLY A 50 -12.42 8.63 -3.78
CA GLY A 50 -13.60 8.80 -4.63
C GLY A 50 -13.31 9.11 -6.10
N LYS A 51 -12.04 9.16 -6.53
CA LYS A 51 -11.68 9.30 -7.94
C LYS A 51 -11.41 7.95 -8.58
N THR A 52 -11.87 7.79 -9.81
CA THR A 52 -11.60 6.62 -10.67
C THR A 52 -10.77 6.99 -11.90
N SER A 53 -10.44 8.27 -12.06
CA SER A 53 -9.69 8.81 -13.20
C SER A 53 -8.45 9.54 -12.69
N PHE A 54 -7.32 9.25 -13.32
CA PHE A 54 -5.98 9.63 -12.90
C PHE A 54 -5.20 10.22 -14.07
N GLU A 55 -4.25 11.12 -13.78
CA GLU A 55 -3.27 11.51 -14.78
C GLU A 55 -2.36 10.34 -15.06
N TYR A 56 -1.95 10.17 -16.32
CA TYR A 56 -1.18 9.03 -16.77
C TYR A 56 -0.15 9.41 -17.82
N LYS A 57 1.02 8.79 -17.75
CA LYS A 57 2.08 8.91 -18.76
C LYS A 57 2.66 7.53 -19.06
N GLU A 58 2.93 7.25 -20.33
CA GLU A 58 3.66 6.05 -20.77
C GLU A 58 4.57 6.36 -21.94
N VAL A 59 5.49 5.44 -22.24
CA VAL A 59 6.37 5.52 -23.41
C VAL A 59 6.01 4.40 -24.36
N CYS A 60 5.84 4.74 -25.63
CA CYS A 60 5.53 3.82 -26.71
C CYS A 60 6.74 3.69 -27.65
N PHE A 61 7.04 2.48 -28.12
CA PHE A 61 8.21 2.20 -28.95
C PHE A 61 7.87 1.66 -30.35
N ILE A 62 6.58 1.60 -30.71
CA ILE A 62 6.10 0.91 -31.92
C ILE A 62 6.51 1.60 -33.24
N THR A 63 7.00 2.83 -33.17
CA THR A 63 7.46 3.61 -34.33
C THR A 63 8.95 3.45 -34.62
N GLY A 64 9.70 2.77 -33.74
CA GLY A 64 11.16 2.76 -33.80
C GLY A 64 11.80 4.04 -33.23
N GLU A 65 11.01 4.96 -32.67
CA GLU A 65 11.49 6.01 -31.76
C GLU A 65 10.64 6.03 -30.49
N PRO A 66 11.18 6.38 -29.31
CA PRO A 66 10.37 6.51 -28.10
C PRO A 66 9.42 7.70 -28.21
N ILE A 67 8.11 7.46 -28.05
CA ILE A 67 7.09 8.50 -28.02
C ILE A 67 6.40 8.48 -26.66
N VAL A 68 6.50 9.60 -25.96
CA VAL A 68 5.86 9.80 -24.66
C VAL A 68 4.40 10.18 -24.88
N PHE A 69 3.48 9.40 -24.33
CA PHE A 69 2.06 9.72 -24.30
C PHE A 69 1.65 10.19 -22.91
N GLU A 70 0.78 11.19 -22.85
CA GLU A 70 0.18 11.68 -21.61
C GLU A 70 -1.33 11.89 -21.73
N GLY A 71 -2.06 11.74 -20.64
CA GLY A 71 -3.49 11.95 -20.61
C GLY A 71 -4.14 11.33 -19.38
N THR A 72 -5.24 10.61 -19.60
CA THR A 72 -6.07 10.09 -18.51
C THR A 72 -6.15 8.57 -18.52
N LEU A 73 -6.08 7.99 -17.33
CA LEU A 73 -6.36 6.58 -17.04
C LEU A 73 -7.59 6.49 -16.15
N THR A 74 -8.61 5.77 -16.59
CA THR A 74 -9.81 5.50 -15.78
C THR A 74 -9.89 4.03 -15.41
N ILE A 75 -10.10 3.73 -14.13
CA ILE A 75 -10.06 2.38 -13.55
C ILE A 75 -11.36 2.09 -12.82
N ARG A 76 -11.94 0.90 -13.07
CA ARG A 76 -13.10 0.39 -12.33
C ARG A 76 -12.87 -1.07 -11.95
N LYS A 77 -12.93 -1.39 -10.65
CA LYS A 77 -12.70 -2.74 -10.13
C LYS A 77 -13.97 -3.26 -9.44
N THR A 78 -14.28 -4.54 -9.65
CA THR A 78 -15.39 -5.21 -8.95
C THR A 78 -14.93 -6.57 -8.44
N LEU A 79 -15.23 -6.87 -7.18
CA LEU A 79 -15.01 -8.19 -6.59
C LEU A 79 -16.30 -9.01 -6.63
N ARG A 80 -16.20 -10.25 -7.12
CA ARG A 80 -17.29 -11.24 -7.13
C ARG A 80 -16.75 -12.60 -6.74
N GLN A 81 -17.55 -13.40 -6.04
CA GLN A 81 -17.26 -14.82 -5.88
C GLN A 81 -17.84 -15.57 -7.07
N ASP A 82 -17.01 -16.35 -7.76
CA ASP A 82 -17.45 -17.28 -8.78
C ASP A 82 -18.24 -18.41 -8.12
N LYS A 83 -19.49 -18.59 -8.54
CA LYS A 83 -20.41 -19.59 -7.97
C LYS A 83 -20.02 -21.02 -8.32
N THR A 84 -19.25 -21.22 -9.39
CA THR A 84 -18.86 -22.55 -9.88
C THR A 84 -17.61 -23.03 -9.18
N THR A 85 -16.60 -22.17 -9.07
CA THR A 85 -15.29 -22.51 -8.49
C THR A 85 -15.20 -22.15 -7.01
N GLY A 86 -16.11 -21.32 -6.48
CA GLY A 86 -16.06 -20.77 -5.13
C GLY A 86 -14.97 -19.71 -4.93
N LYS A 87 -14.14 -19.43 -5.95
CA LYS A 87 -13.01 -18.51 -5.87
C LYS A 87 -13.46 -17.06 -5.95
N ASN A 88 -12.70 -16.18 -5.32
CA ASN A 88 -12.88 -14.74 -5.44
C ASN A 88 -12.22 -14.25 -6.73
N VAL A 89 -12.94 -13.45 -7.50
CA VAL A 89 -12.55 -12.97 -8.82
C VAL A 89 -12.71 -11.44 -8.87
N ILE A 90 -11.63 -10.74 -9.20
CA ILE A 90 -11.63 -9.31 -9.45
C ILE A 90 -11.73 -9.07 -10.96
N THR A 91 -12.72 -8.31 -11.39
CA THR A 91 -12.78 -7.78 -12.76
C THR A 91 -12.36 -6.31 -12.73
N ALA A 92 -11.36 -5.95 -13.53
CA ALA A 92 -10.82 -4.60 -13.59
C ALA A 92 -10.87 -4.08 -15.04
N ASN A 93 -11.49 -2.92 -15.23
CA ASN A 93 -11.58 -2.24 -16.51
C ASN A 93 -10.72 -0.98 -16.51
N TYR A 94 -9.83 -0.89 -17.48
CA TYR A 94 -8.92 0.24 -17.70
C TYR A 94 -9.29 0.93 -19.01
N THR A 95 -9.35 2.24 -18.99
CA THR A 95 -9.61 3.07 -20.17
C THR A 95 -8.59 4.19 -20.22
N TYR A 96 -7.78 4.20 -21.28
CA TYR A 96 -6.72 5.17 -21.51
C TYR A 96 -7.11 6.09 -22.65
N ASN A 97 -6.97 7.39 -22.44
CA ASN A 97 -7.11 8.41 -23.47
C ASN A 97 -5.88 9.33 -23.39
N LEU A 98 -4.89 9.07 -24.24
CA LEU A 98 -3.59 9.70 -24.19
C LEU A 98 -3.27 10.40 -25.52
N ARG A 99 -2.35 11.35 -25.47
CA ARG A 99 -1.87 12.11 -26.62
C ARG A 99 -0.41 12.52 -26.47
N ASN A 100 0.19 12.87 -27.60
CA ASN A 100 1.44 13.64 -27.68
C ASN A 100 1.20 14.77 -28.68
N LEU A 101 1.27 16.02 -28.21
CA LEU A 101 0.98 17.19 -29.04
C LEU A 101 2.10 17.50 -30.03
N GLU A 102 3.36 17.19 -29.68
CA GLU A 102 4.52 17.48 -30.52
C GLU A 102 4.58 16.58 -31.76
N LYS A 103 4.13 15.33 -31.61
CA LYS A 103 4.14 14.30 -32.67
C LYS A 103 2.78 14.12 -33.35
N ASP A 104 1.80 14.97 -33.05
CA ASP A 104 0.39 14.82 -33.48
C ASP A 104 -0.10 13.37 -33.33
N ALA A 105 0.04 12.85 -32.11
CA ALA A 105 -0.23 11.45 -31.80
C ALA A 105 -1.30 11.26 -30.74
N THR A 106 -2.07 10.18 -30.88
CA THR A 106 -3.10 9.76 -29.92
C THR A 106 -3.02 8.27 -29.64
N LEU A 107 -3.36 7.89 -28.41
CA LEU A 107 -3.49 6.50 -27.99
C LEU A 107 -4.80 6.33 -27.22
N THR A 108 -5.65 5.42 -27.71
CA THR A 108 -6.86 5.00 -27.01
C THR A 108 -6.78 3.52 -26.74
N ARG A 109 -6.92 3.14 -25.47
CA ARG A 109 -6.82 1.74 -25.03
C ARG A 109 -7.95 1.41 -24.06
N VAL A 110 -8.57 0.24 -24.23
CA VAL A 110 -9.56 -0.31 -23.29
C VAL A 110 -9.18 -1.76 -23.00
N LEU A 111 -8.93 -2.06 -21.73
CA LEU A 111 -8.50 -3.38 -21.27
C LEU A 111 -9.44 -3.85 -20.16
N SER A 112 -9.86 -5.10 -20.23
CA SER A 112 -10.67 -5.77 -19.22
C SER A 112 -9.95 -7.01 -18.73
N TYR A 113 -9.42 -6.94 -17.52
CA TYR A 113 -8.73 -8.04 -16.87
C TYR A 113 -9.63 -8.77 -15.88
N THR A 114 -9.38 -10.06 -15.75
CA THR A 114 -9.93 -10.89 -14.69
C THR A 114 -8.76 -11.43 -13.88
N THR A 115 -8.80 -11.21 -12.56
CA THR A 115 -7.82 -11.73 -11.61
C THR A 115 -8.50 -12.74 -10.71
N THR A 116 -8.02 -13.97 -10.71
CA THR A 116 -8.50 -15.03 -9.82
C THR A 116 -7.63 -15.06 -8.57
N LEU A 117 -8.27 -14.98 -7.40
CA LEU A 117 -7.61 -15.03 -6.11
C LEU A 117 -7.68 -16.45 -5.55
N THR A 118 -6.52 -17.03 -5.24
CA THR A 118 -6.39 -18.33 -4.58
C THR A 118 -5.63 -18.18 -3.28
N GLU A 119 -6.35 -18.21 -2.16
CA GLU A 119 -5.76 -18.21 -0.82
C GLU A 119 -5.19 -19.61 -0.48
N LYS A 120 -4.00 -19.62 0.11
CA LYS A 120 -3.27 -20.83 0.51
C LYS A 120 -3.35 -21.02 2.02
N GLU A 121 -3.09 -22.23 2.48
CA GLU A 121 -3.14 -22.60 3.90
C GLU A 121 -2.20 -21.75 4.78
N ASN A 122 -1.10 -21.26 4.21
CA ASN A 122 -0.13 -20.40 4.89
C ASN A 122 -0.53 -18.90 4.88
N GLY A 123 -1.75 -18.56 4.44
CA GLY A 123 -2.27 -17.18 4.39
C GLY A 123 -1.82 -16.37 3.16
N GLN A 124 -0.96 -16.92 2.31
CA GLN A 124 -0.57 -16.27 1.07
C GLN A 124 -1.71 -16.31 0.06
N VAL A 125 -1.86 -15.25 -0.73
CA VAL A 125 -2.82 -15.16 -1.82
C VAL A 125 -2.07 -15.17 -3.14
N ILE A 126 -2.36 -16.14 -3.99
CA ILE A 126 -1.90 -16.15 -5.38
C ILE A 126 -2.94 -15.43 -6.21
N GLU A 127 -2.48 -14.48 -7.01
CA GLU A 127 -3.28 -13.73 -7.97
C GLU A 127 -2.82 -14.12 -9.37
N GLU A 128 -3.78 -14.56 -10.19
CA GLU A 128 -3.56 -14.94 -11.58
C GLU A 128 -4.45 -14.06 -12.45
N THR A 129 -3.82 -13.22 -13.27
CA THR A 129 -4.50 -12.24 -14.11
C THR A 129 -4.32 -12.55 -15.58
N GLY A 130 -5.44 -12.52 -16.30
CA GLY A 130 -5.49 -12.57 -17.76
C GLY A 130 -6.60 -11.70 -18.31
N PHE A 131 -6.78 -11.70 -19.63
CA PHE A 131 -7.91 -11.02 -20.24
C PHE A 131 -9.23 -11.72 -19.92
N GLY A 132 -10.20 -10.92 -19.47
CA GLY A 132 -11.55 -11.38 -19.13
C GLY A 132 -12.64 -10.78 -20.01
N GLY A 133 -12.28 -9.97 -21.00
CA GLY A 133 -13.23 -9.22 -21.81
C GLY A 133 -12.56 -8.42 -22.92
N ARG A 134 -12.94 -7.14 -23.06
CA ARG A 134 -12.44 -6.27 -24.12
C ARG A 134 -10.93 -6.04 -24.00
N CYS A 135 -10.24 -6.19 -25.12
CA CYS A 135 -8.86 -5.79 -25.31
C CYS A 135 -8.79 -5.05 -26.65
N THR A 136 -8.67 -3.73 -26.61
CA THR A 136 -8.60 -2.89 -27.80
C THR A 136 -7.58 -1.79 -27.59
N GLU A 137 -6.77 -1.53 -28.60
CA GLU A 137 -5.84 -0.40 -28.62
C GLU A 137 -5.71 0.14 -30.03
N VAL A 138 -5.74 1.48 -30.14
CA VAL A 138 -5.50 2.19 -31.38
C VAL A 138 -4.53 3.32 -31.08
N VAL A 139 -3.40 3.32 -31.79
CA VAL A 139 -2.40 4.37 -31.74
C VAL A 139 -2.37 5.06 -33.10
N ARG A 140 -2.48 6.39 -33.13
CA ARG A 140 -2.35 7.20 -34.34
C ARG A 140 -1.16 8.12 -34.16
N ILE A 141 -0.26 8.15 -35.15
CA ILE A 141 0.96 8.95 -35.10
C ILE A 141 1.15 9.52 -36.51
N GLY A 142 0.93 10.83 -36.64
CA GLY A 142 0.80 11.47 -37.95
C GLY A 142 -0.24 10.76 -38.83
N SER A 143 0.16 10.30 -40.01
CA SER A 143 -0.73 9.60 -40.95
C SER A 143 -0.87 8.10 -40.69
N THR A 144 -0.04 7.51 -39.82
CA THR A 144 -0.04 6.06 -39.60
C THR A 144 -0.96 5.70 -38.43
N THR A 145 -1.83 4.72 -38.64
CA THR A 145 -2.66 4.12 -37.59
C THR A 145 -2.19 2.70 -37.30
N TYR A 146 -1.86 2.44 -36.04
CA TYR A 146 -1.53 1.13 -35.49
C TYR A 146 -2.77 0.62 -34.76
N THR A 147 -3.35 -0.48 -35.26
CA THR A 147 -4.51 -1.12 -34.64
C THR A 147 -4.07 -2.44 -34.05
N LEU A 148 -4.31 -2.64 -32.75
CA LEU A 148 -4.04 -3.91 -32.08
C LEU A 148 -4.93 -5.00 -32.68
N GLU A 149 -4.31 -6.06 -33.19
CA GLU A 149 -5.00 -7.23 -33.72
C GLU A 149 -5.09 -8.35 -32.69
N ASN A 150 -3.97 -8.63 -32.03
CA ASN A 150 -3.87 -9.65 -31.01
C ASN A 150 -3.11 -9.14 -29.80
N TYR A 151 -3.51 -9.62 -28.64
CA TYR A 151 -2.76 -9.41 -27.42
C TYR A 151 -2.89 -10.62 -26.49
N ASP A 152 -1.80 -11.37 -26.40
CA ASP A 152 -1.61 -12.40 -25.38
C ASP A 152 -1.02 -11.77 -24.12
N PHE A 153 -1.59 -12.06 -22.96
CA PHE A 153 -1.14 -11.50 -21.69
C PHE A 153 -1.34 -12.48 -20.55
N THR A 154 -0.33 -12.55 -19.67
CA THR A 154 -0.42 -13.21 -18.38
C THR A 154 0.34 -12.40 -17.35
N LYS A 155 -0.24 -12.28 -16.16
CA LYS A 155 0.40 -11.70 -14.99
C LYS A 155 0.08 -12.57 -13.80
N THR A 156 1.09 -12.84 -12.98
CA THR A 156 0.91 -13.55 -11.73
C THR A 156 1.68 -12.87 -10.63
N ASN A 157 1.12 -12.88 -9.43
CA ASN A 157 1.81 -12.48 -8.21
C ASN A 157 1.39 -13.34 -7.03
N ILE A 158 2.27 -13.32 -6.05
CA ILE A 158 1.97 -13.72 -4.70
C ILE A 158 1.86 -12.48 -3.82
N LYS A 159 0.85 -12.48 -2.97
CA LYS A 159 0.65 -11.50 -1.91
C LYS A 159 0.77 -12.21 -0.56
N ASP A 160 1.77 -11.82 0.21
CA ASP A 160 2.00 -12.30 1.56
C ASP A 160 1.50 -11.26 2.56
N LYS A 161 0.35 -11.55 3.16
CA LYS A 161 -0.31 -10.67 4.13
C LYS A 161 0.34 -10.84 5.49
N LYS A 162 1.19 -9.90 5.88
CA LYS A 162 1.73 -9.81 7.24
C LYS A 162 0.85 -8.90 8.08
N PRO A 163 1.02 -8.88 9.41
CA PRO A 163 0.07 -8.20 10.27
C PRO A 163 -0.11 -6.73 9.88
N ALA A 164 0.97 -5.99 9.65
CA ALA A 164 0.95 -4.55 9.33
C ALA A 164 1.26 -4.23 7.87
N VAL A 165 1.79 -5.19 7.10
CA VAL A 165 2.33 -4.97 5.76
C VAL A 165 1.90 -6.09 4.83
N ASP A 166 1.37 -5.73 3.67
CA ASP A 166 1.09 -6.68 2.60
C ASP A 166 2.25 -6.61 1.61
N TYR A 167 3.14 -7.61 1.62
CA TYR A 167 4.20 -7.73 0.62
C TYR A 167 3.68 -8.41 -0.63
N PHE A 168 4.13 -7.98 -1.79
CA PHE A 168 3.80 -8.64 -3.04
C PHE A 168 5.00 -8.67 -3.98
N ALA A 169 5.03 -9.73 -4.80
CA ALA A 169 5.99 -9.87 -5.88
C ALA A 169 5.36 -10.72 -6.98
N GLY A 170 5.75 -10.46 -8.21
CA GLY A 170 5.23 -11.17 -9.36
C GLY A 170 5.95 -10.80 -10.63
N ASN A 171 5.46 -11.41 -11.70
CA ASN A 171 5.98 -11.21 -13.03
C ASN A 171 4.83 -11.12 -14.03
N LEU A 172 5.12 -10.55 -15.18
CA LEU A 172 4.19 -10.48 -16.30
C LEU A 172 4.89 -10.80 -17.60
N TRP A 173 4.09 -11.28 -18.54
CA TRP A 173 4.47 -11.44 -19.93
C TRP A 173 3.30 -11.02 -20.81
N GLY A 174 3.60 -10.34 -21.91
CA GLY A 174 2.60 -9.97 -22.89
C GLY A 174 3.19 -9.86 -24.28
N LYS A 175 2.38 -10.16 -25.29
CA LYS A 175 2.75 -10.01 -26.70
C LYS A 175 1.64 -9.35 -27.46
N LYS A 176 1.92 -8.14 -27.95
CA LYS A 176 1.00 -7.36 -28.79
C LYS A 176 1.40 -7.48 -30.25
N THR A 177 0.42 -7.65 -31.12
CA THR A 177 0.61 -7.57 -32.57
C THR A 177 -0.30 -6.48 -33.11
N TYR A 178 0.32 -5.49 -33.76
CA TYR A 178 -0.34 -4.35 -34.36
C TYR A 178 -0.26 -4.45 -35.87
N ARG A 179 -1.36 -4.08 -36.54
CA ARG A 179 -1.39 -3.85 -37.98
C ARG A 179 -1.38 -2.36 -38.28
N THR A 180 -0.62 -1.99 -39.30
CA THR A 180 -0.58 -0.65 -39.89
C THR A 180 -1.08 -0.69 -41.33
N GLY A 181 -1.76 0.37 -41.78
CA GLY A 181 -2.26 0.48 -43.15
C GLY A 181 -3.36 -0.53 -43.53
N THR A 182 -3.68 -0.61 -44.83
CA THR A 182 -4.65 -1.56 -45.40
C THR A 182 -4.14 -2.15 -46.72
N GLY A 183 -4.54 -3.37 -47.05
CA GLY A 183 -4.22 -4.02 -48.33
C GLY A 183 -2.72 -4.30 -48.52
N ALA A 184 -2.19 -4.07 -49.73
CA ALA A 184 -0.81 -4.43 -50.10
C ALA A 184 0.30 -3.63 -49.38
N ASN A 185 -0.06 -2.53 -48.71
CA ASN A 185 0.84 -1.67 -47.93
C ASN A 185 0.68 -1.89 -46.42
N SER A 186 0.13 -3.03 -46.00
CA SER A 186 0.02 -3.35 -44.58
C SER A 186 1.38 -3.63 -43.98
N GLY A 187 1.65 -3.07 -42.80
CA GLY A 187 2.79 -3.46 -41.97
C GLY A 187 2.32 -4.10 -40.66
N GLU A 188 3.22 -4.84 -40.04
CA GLU A 188 3.03 -5.48 -38.75
C GLU A 188 4.09 -4.95 -37.76
N VAL A 189 3.68 -4.74 -36.52
CA VAL A 189 4.59 -4.48 -35.40
C VAL A 189 4.23 -5.43 -34.27
N THR A 190 5.19 -6.21 -33.82
CA THR A 190 5.07 -7.06 -32.64
C THR A 190 5.86 -6.46 -31.50
N VAL A 191 5.24 -6.40 -30.31
CA VAL A 191 5.87 -5.94 -29.07
C VAL A 191 5.71 -7.04 -28.04
N GLU A 192 6.82 -7.66 -27.67
CA GLU A 192 6.89 -8.57 -26.54
C GLU A 192 7.37 -7.82 -25.29
N ILE A 193 6.67 -8.04 -24.19
CA ILE A 193 6.87 -7.38 -22.91
C ILE A 193 7.07 -8.48 -21.87
N SER A 194 8.13 -8.38 -21.08
CA SER A 194 8.36 -9.26 -19.94
C SER A 194 8.94 -8.48 -18.79
N GLY A 195 8.63 -8.85 -17.56
CA GLY A 195 9.23 -8.17 -16.43
C GLY A 195 8.69 -8.59 -15.08
N ASP A 196 9.39 -8.12 -14.06
CA ASP A 196 9.10 -8.39 -12.67
C ASP A 196 8.62 -7.11 -11.98
N TYR A 197 7.81 -7.29 -10.96
CA TYR A 197 7.37 -6.22 -10.07
C TYR A 197 7.27 -6.73 -8.65
N TYR A 198 7.47 -5.81 -7.72
CA TYR A 198 7.41 -6.09 -6.29
C TYR A 198 7.14 -4.82 -5.53
N GLY A 199 6.72 -5.00 -4.29
CA GLY A 199 6.34 -3.88 -3.48
C GLY A 199 5.71 -4.28 -2.18
N TYR A 200 5.14 -3.29 -1.53
CA TYR A 200 4.37 -3.49 -0.32
C TYR A 200 3.29 -2.42 -0.15
N ASN A 201 2.26 -2.80 0.60
CA ASN A 201 1.18 -1.92 1.02
C ASN A 201 1.08 -1.88 2.54
N GLN A 202 1.02 -0.69 3.13
CA GLN A 202 0.78 -0.49 4.57
C GLN A 202 0.19 0.89 4.86
N ILE A 203 -0.22 1.13 6.10
CA ILE A 203 -1.01 2.30 6.51
C ILE A 203 -0.32 3.67 6.29
N TRP A 204 1.01 3.69 6.40
CA TRP A 204 1.87 4.87 6.29
C TRP A 204 2.40 5.13 4.88
N GLY A 205 2.31 4.16 3.99
CA GLY A 205 2.89 4.28 2.67
C GLY A 205 2.84 3.00 1.87
N THR A 206 3.08 3.15 0.57
CA THR A 206 3.15 2.04 -0.38
C THR A 206 4.31 2.25 -1.33
N VAL A 207 4.80 1.13 -1.84
CA VAL A 207 5.86 1.10 -2.85
C VAL A 207 5.49 0.04 -3.86
N GLU A 208 5.55 0.41 -5.12
CA GLU A 208 5.54 -0.51 -6.25
C GLU A 208 6.76 -0.18 -7.12
N ALA A 209 7.55 -1.21 -7.42
CA ALA A 209 8.65 -1.13 -8.36
C ALA A 209 8.44 -2.16 -9.47
N GLN A 210 8.74 -1.78 -10.70
CA GLN A 210 8.59 -2.64 -11.86
C GLN A 210 9.73 -2.41 -12.84
N VAL A 211 10.27 -3.50 -13.41
CA VAL A 211 11.24 -3.43 -14.50
C VAL A 211 10.70 -4.25 -15.67
N LEU A 212 10.41 -3.58 -16.78
CA LEU A 212 9.87 -4.18 -17.99
C LEU A 212 10.89 -4.12 -19.11
N ASN A 213 11.07 -5.26 -19.78
CA ASN A 213 11.85 -5.40 -20.99
C ASN A 213 10.92 -5.56 -22.18
N TYR A 214 11.25 -4.83 -23.24
CA TYR A 214 10.52 -4.80 -24.49
C TYR A 214 11.42 -5.34 -25.60
N VAL A 215 10.87 -6.22 -26.41
CA VAL A 215 11.42 -6.61 -27.71
C VAL A 215 10.41 -6.19 -28.76
N ILE A 216 10.85 -5.34 -29.68
CA ILE A 216 10.02 -4.78 -30.74
C ILE A 216 10.53 -5.32 -32.06
N GLU A 217 9.61 -5.83 -32.88
CA GLU A 217 9.88 -6.28 -34.23
C GLU A 217 8.87 -5.62 -35.16
N SER A 218 9.32 -5.08 -36.29
CA SER A 218 8.44 -4.52 -37.30
C SER A 218 8.78 -5.06 -38.67
N GLN A 219 7.72 -5.28 -39.46
CA GLN A 219 7.83 -5.57 -40.87
C GLN A 219 6.82 -4.70 -41.62
N LYS A 220 7.27 -3.82 -42.50
CA LYS A 220 6.40 -2.96 -43.30
C LYS A 220 6.75 -3.06 -44.78
N ARG A 221 5.74 -3.27 -45.61
CA ARG A 221 5.89 -3.20 -47.07
C ARG A 221 5.59 -1.78 -47.54
N SER A 222 6.53 -1.18 -48.26
CA SER A 222 6.39 0.13 -48.91
C SER A 222 6.70 -0.02 -50.41
N GLY A 223 5.66 -0.28 -51.22
CA GLY A 223 5.85 -0.63 -52.63
C GLY A 223 6.55 -1.99 -52.78
N GLU A 224 7.69 -2.02 -53.48
CA GLU A 224 8.51 -3.24 -53.64
C GLU A 224 9.48 -3.49 -52.47
N VAL A 225 9.70 -2.50 -51.61
CA VAL A 225 10.67 -2.59 -50.50
C VAL A 225 9.98 -3.18 -49.28
N LEU A 226 10.59 -4.22 -48.70
CA LEU A 226 10.21 -4.78 -47.41
C LEU A 226 11.18 -4.27 -46.36
N ASP A 227 10.73 -3.32 -45.55
CA ASP A 227 11.48 -2.81 -44.42
C ASP A 227 11.25 -3.71 -43.20
N ARG A 228 12.35 -4.08 -42.52
CA ARG A 228 12.34 -4.94 -41.33
C ARG A 228 13.32 -4.40 -40.32
N TRP A 229 12.82 -4.14 -39.12
CA TRP A 229 13.67 -3.71 -38.03
C TRP A 229 13.26 -4.35 -36.71
N GLY A 230 14.25 -4.42 -35.81
CA GLY A 230 14.07 -4.85 -34.45
C GLY A 230 14.66 -3.84 -33.48
N GLY A 231 14.22 -3.88 -32.24
CA GLY A 231 14.73 -3.01 -31.20
C GLY A 231 14.37 -3.50 -29.82
N THR A 232 15.03 -2.94 -28.82
CA THR A 232 14.77 -3.28 -27.42
C THR A 232 14.56 -2.03 -26.58
N ALA A 233 13.81 -2.15 -25.51
CA ALA A 233 13.73 -1.11 -24.49
C ALA A 233 13.62 -1.72 -23.10
N THR A 234 14.12 -1.01 -22.10
CA THR A 234 13.91 -1.30 -20.69
C THR A 234 13.22 -0.10 -20.07
N VAL A 235 12.13 -0.36 -19.35
CA VAL A 235 11.35 0.63 -18.61
C VAL A 235 11.36 0.26 -17.13
N SER A 236 11.87 1.17 -16.30
CA SER A 236 11.91 1.03 -14.84
C SER A 236 10.94 2.02 -14.22
N ILE A 237 10.00 1.51 -13.42
CA ILE A 237 8.95 2.30 -12.77
C ILE A 237 9.10 2.19 -11.26
N SER A 238 8.92 3.31 -10.58
CA SER A 238 8.80 3.37 -9.12
C SER A 238 7.63 4.28 -8.77
N SER A 239 6.60 3.71 -8.17
CA SER A 239 5.43 4.40 -7.64
C SER A 239 5.46 4.33 -6.12
N THR A 240 5.32 5.48 -5.47
CA THR A 240 5.37 5.57 -4.01
C THR A 240 4.29 6.49 -3.48
N THR A 241 3.58 6.02 -2.45
CA THR A 241 2.74 6.87 -1.60
C THR A 241 3.41 6.95 -0.24
N THR A 242 3.60 8.15 0.32
CA THR A 242 4.22 8.33 1.63
C THR A 242 3.42 9.31 2.47
N LYS A 243 3.11 8.93 3.71
CA LYS A 243 2.63 9.84 4.73
C LYS A 243 3.78 10.39 5.55
N LYS A 244 3.81 11.71 5.65
CA LYS A 244 4.69 12.44 6.54
C LYS A 244 3.90 13.09 7.66
N ILE A 245 4.55 13.25 8.80
CA ILE A 245 4.04 13.91 9.97
C ILE A 245 5.10 14.93 10.36
N ASP A 246 4.74 16.20 10.28
CA ASP A 246 5.63 17.32 10.57
C ASP A 246 5.00 18.20 11.65
N TYR A 247 5.78 18.61 12.65
CA TYR A 247 5.30 19.54 13.67
C TYR A 247 5.29 20.95 13.08
N VAL A 248 4.15 21.63 13.17
CA VAL A 248 4.00 23.00 12.70
C VAL A 248 3.63 23.88 13.88
N GLU A 249 4.56 24.74 14.26
CA GLU A 249 4.33 25.83 15.21
C GLU A 249 3.28 26.80 14.69
N ASN A 250 2.49 27.34 15.60
CA ASN A 250 1.52 28.38 15.28
C ASN A 250 2.10 29.77 15.50
N LYS A 251 1.73 30.70 14.63
CA LYS A 251 1.94 32.14 14.83
C LYS A 251 0.54 32.76 14.79
N PRO A 252 -0.10 33.04 15.93
CA PRO A 252 0.47 33.73 17.09
C PRO A 252 0.62 32.88 18.37
N ASP A 253 1.57 33.26 19.24
CA ASP A 253 1.87 32.59 20.51
C ASP A 253 0.75 32.73 21.57
N VAL A 254 -0.21 33.64 21.35
CA VAL A 254 -1.34 33.91 22.26
C VAL A 254 -2.56 33.08 21.86
N ILE A 255 -2.40 31.76 21.80
CA ILE A 255 -3.48 30.80 21.56
C ILE A 255 -3.32 29.61 22.52
N SER A 256 -4.35 28.79 22.65
CA SER A 256 -4.39 27.69 23.61
C SER A 256 -3.40 26.53 23.32
N PHE A 257 -2.61 26.60 22.25
CA PHE A 257 -1.64 25.56 21.87
C PHE A 257 -0.51 26.10 20.97
N GLU A 258 0.74 25.73 21.28
CA GLU A 258 1.97 26.22 20.61
C GLU A 258 2.06 25.83 19.13
N GLY A 259 1.45 24.71 18.77
CA GLY A 259 1.61 24.08 17.47
C GLY A 259 0.90 22.74 17.44
N GLY A 260 0.98 22.08 16.30
CA GLY A 260 0.40 20.76 16.13
C GLY A 260 1.00 20.05 14.94
N PHE A 261 0.90 18.73 14.96
CA PHE A 261 1.35 17.93 13.85
C PHE A 261 0.40 18.05 12.66
N VAL A 262 0.99 18.06 11.47
CA VAL A 262 0.29 17.98 10.18
C VAL A 262 0.68 16.64 9.55
N GLU A 263 -0.32 15.83 9.22
CA GLU A 263 -0.11 14.65 8.37
C GLU A 263 -0.27 15.07 6.91
N SER A 264 0.76 14.84 6.10
CA SER A 264 0.78 15.13 4.67
C SER A 264 1.04 13.86 3.87
N GLN A 265 0.20 13.56 2.88
CA GLN A 265 0.38 12.45 1.96
C GLN A 265 0.95 12.95 0.62
N TYR A 266 2.02 12.31 0.17
CA TYR A 266 2.69 12.57 -1.10
C TYR A 266 2.61 11.33 -1.97
N ASN A 267 2.19 11.48 -3.24
CA ASN A 267 2.32 10.42 -4.23
C ASN A 267 3.36 10.86 -5.28
N ASN A 268 4.31 9.98 -5.57
CA ASN A 268 5.34 10.22 -6.55
C ASN A 268 5.54 8.96 -7.39
N SER A 269 5.40 9.11 -8.70
CA SER A 269 5.60 8.07 -9.69
C SER A 269 6.67 8.51 -10.68
N ILE A 270 7.71 7.71 -10.82
CA ILE A 270 8.85 7.95 -11.72
C ILE A 270 8.93 6.78 -12.69
N LEU A 271 9.13 7.10 -13.97
CA LEU A 271 9.44 6.16 -15.02
C LEU A 271 10.77 6.56 -15.65
N GLN A 272 11.69 5.61 -15.78
CA GLN A 272 12.90 5.77 -16.56
C GLN A 272 12.91 4.76 -17.69
N TYR A 273 13.40 5.14 -18.86
CA TYR A 273 13.55 4.21 -19.96
C TYR A 273 14.89 4.36 -20.66
N THR A 274 15.38 3.23 -21.17
CA THR A 274 16.48 3.17 -22.15
C THR A 274 15.97 2.34 -23.32
N ALA A 275 16.09 2.85 -24.53
CA ALA A 275 15.67 2.17 -25.75
C ALA A 275 16.82 2.12 -26.76
N LYS A 276 17.02 0.97 -27.39
CA LYS A 276 17.93 0.75 -28.52
C LYS A 276 17.08 0.42 -29.74
N LEU A 277 16.86 1.40 -30.59
CA LEU A 277 15.98 1.34 -31.76
C LEU A 277 16.75 1.76 -33.02
N PRO A 278 16.33 1.37 -34.23
CA PRO A 278 17.02 1.76 -35.46
C PRO A 278 16.95 3.27 -35.74
N GLU A 279 17.96 3.81 -36.41
CA GLU A 279 17.88 5.11 -37.09
C GLU A 279 17.08 4.93 -38.39
N PHE A 280 16.24 5.92 -38.73
CA PHE A 280 15.49 5.97 -39.98
C PHE A 280 16.05 7.03 -40.91
N ASP A 281 16.07 6.74 -42.21
CA ASP A 281 16.48 7.70 -43.23
C ASP A 281 15.38 8.75 -43.53
N HIS A 282 15.67 9.67 -44.45
CA HIS A 282 14.73 10.72 -44.86
C HIS A 282 13.45 10.19 -45.52
N GLN A 283 13.45 8.92 -45.96
CA GLN A 283 12.34 8.22 -46.58
C GLN A 283 11.53 7.41 -45.57
N GLY A 284 11.98 7.34 -44.31
CA GLY A 284 11.33 6.60 -43.23
C GLY A 284 11.57 5.09 -43.32
N VAL A 285 12.67 4.66 -43.96
CA VAL A 285 13.15 3.27 -43.99
C VAL A 285 14.22 3.09 -42.90
N SER A 286 14.18 1.95 -42.21
CA SER A 286 15.17 1.65 -41.17
C SER A 286 16.59 1.45 -41.73
N THR A 287 17.59 1.85 -40.96
CA THR A 287 19.01 1.65 -41.27
C THR A 287 19.64 0.61 -40.35
N ASP A 288 20.84 0.12 -40.67
CA ASP A 288 21.58 -0.82 -39.83
C ASP A 288 22.10 -0.22 -38.51
N ARG A 289 21.99 1.11 -38.34
CA ARG A 289 22.49 1.80 -37.16
C ARG A 289 21.46 1.79 -36.05
N MET A 290 21.84 1.27 -34.89
CA MET A 290 21.05 1.35 -33.66
C MET A 290 21.39 2.61 -32.87
N VAL A 291 20.35 3.29 -32.39
CA VAL A 291 20.44 4.51 -31.57
C VAL A 291 19.96 4.18 -30.15
N GLU A 292 20.79 4.49 -29.16
CA GLU A 292 20.42 4.41 -27.75
C GLU A 292 19.84 5.75 -27.29
N THR A 293 18.59 5.72 -26.82
CA THR A 293 17.87 6.87 -26.29
C THR A 293 17.48 6.62 -24.84
N LYS A 294 17.62 7.63 -23.99
CA LYS A 294 17.23 7.58 -22.58
C LYS A 294 16.26 8.71 -22.25
N GLY A 295 15.35 8.46 -21.33
CA GLY A 295 14.47 9.48 -20.81
C GLY A 295 13.89 9.13 -19.45
N SER A 296 13.30 10.14 -18.82
CA SER A 296 12.62 9.99 -17.54
C SER A 296 11.32 10.79 -17.54
N LEU A 297 10.27 10.20 -16.99
CA LEU A 297 8.98 10.83 -16.76
C LEU A 297 8.69 10.84 -15.27
N MET A 298 7.93 11.84 -14.85
CA MET A 298 7.52 12.00 -13.46
C MET A 298 6.09 12.51 -13.39
N ILE A 299 5.36 12.01 -12.40
CA ILE A 299 4.08 12.54 -11.96
C ILE A 299 4.15 12.67 -10.44
N GLU A 300 3.98 13.89 -9.95
CA GLU A 300 3.82 14.20 -8.53
C GLU A 300 2.41 14.72 -8.30
N SER A 301 1.69 14.12 -7.35
CA SER A 301 0.41 14.68 -6.93
C SER A 301 0.61 15.79 -5.91
N PHE A 302 -0.28 16.78 -5.92
CA PHE A 302 -0.31 17.78 -4.85
C PHE A 302 -0.54 17.10 -3.50
N PRO A 303 0.25 17.44 -2.47
CA PRO A 303 0.11 16.79 -1.20
C PRO A 303 -1.24 17.11 -0.57
N THR A 304 -1.92 16.09 -0.07
CA THR A 304 -3.10 16.30 0.77
C THR A 304 -2.63 16.36 2.22
N SER A 305 -3.10 17.37 2.96
CA SER A 305 -2.65 17.58 4.34
C SER A 305 -3.84 17.73 5.28
N ARG A 306 -3.71 17.20 6.49
CA ARG A 306 -4.67 17.40 7.58
C ARG A 306 -3.96 17.70 8.89
N ARG A 307 -4.55 18.59 9.69
CA ARG A 307 -4.10 18.84 11.07
C ARG A 307 -4.49 17.65 11.94
N LEU A 308 -3.58 17.24 12.80
CA LEU A 308 -3.81 16.23 13.82
C LEU A 308 -4.29 16.87 15.12
N LEU A 309 -4.80 16.03 16.04
CA LEU A 309 -5.19 16.45 17.38
C LEU A 309 -4.00 17.10 18.09
N VAL A 310 -4.23 18.18 18.84
CA VAL A 310 -3.21 18.76 19.72
C VAL A 310 -3.52 18.35 21.17
N PRO A 311 -2.72 17.47 21.78
CA PRO A 311 -2.96 17.00 23.14
C PRO A 311 -2.50 18.00 24.20
N GLU A 312 -3.18 18.02 25.35
CA GLU A 312 -2.78 18.81 26.51
C GLU A 312 -1.68 18.08 27.30
N LEU A 313 -0.42 18.36 26.98
CA LEU A 313 0.77 17.72 27.58
C LEU A 313 1.76 18.75 28.14
N SER A 314 1.26 19.88 28.63
CA SER A 314 2.09 21.01 29.08
C SER A 314 3.05 20.66 30.20
N HIS A 315 2.70 19.69 31.06
CA HIS A 315 3.56 19.19 32.15
C HIS A 315 4.77 18.39 31.67
N LEU A 316 4.78 17.95 30.40
CA LEU A 316 5.90 17.23 29.79
C LEU A 316 6.92 18.17 29.12
N ARG A 317 6.74 19.49 29.20
CA ARG A 317 7.64 20.44 28.55
C ARG A 317 9.08 20.25 29.03
N GLY A 318 10.00 20.03 28.08
CA GLY A 318 11.42 19.77 28.33
C GLY A 318 11.76 18.32 28.65
N HIS A 319 10.78 17.41 28.70
CA HIS A 319 11.03 15.98 28.81
C HIS A 319 11.62 15.45 27.50
N TRP A 320 12.64 14.59 27.58
CA TRP A 320 13.35 14.10 26.39
C TRP A 320 12.45 13.35 25.39
N ALA A 321 11.39 12.70 25.85
CA ALA A 321 10.39 12.00 25.01
C ALA A 321 9.15 12.85 24.69
N GLU A 322 9.14 14.15 25.00
CA GLU A 322 7.97 15.02 24.84
C GLU A 322 7.40 14.98 23.42
N ASN A 323 8.26 15.08 22.41
CA ASN A 323 7.83 15.12 21.01
C ASN A 323 7.26 13.77 20.54
N ASP A 324 7.87 12.65 20.93
CA ASP A 324 7.37 11.31 20.61
C ASP A 324 6.00 11.07 21.24
N ILE A 325 5.84 11.43 22.53
CA ILE A 325 4.56 11.30 23.23
C ILE A 325 3.51 12.19 22.57
N LYS A 326 3.83 13.45 22.27
CA LYS A 326 2.92 14.36 21.55
C LYS A 326 2.52 13.79 20.20
N ALA A 327 3.45 13.20 19.43
CA ALA A 327 3.16 12.61 18.12
C ALA A 327 2.18 11.43 18.24
N LEU A 328 2.41 10.50 19.18
CA LEU A 328 1.53 9.34 19.38
C LEU A 328 0.13 9.74 19.85
N TYR A 329 0.01 10.75 20.70
CA TYR A 329 -1.29 11.31 21.07
C TYR A 329 -1.99 12.00 19.90
N SER A 330 -1.25 12.76 19.09
CA SER A 330 -1.79 13.45 17.91
C SER A 330 -2.31 12.45 16.87
N LEU A 331 -1.69 11.28 16.79
CA LEU A 331 -2.10 10.13 15.97
C LEU A 331 -3.22 9.27 16.59
N GLU A 332 -3.69 9.62 17.79
CA GLU A 332 -4.67 8.84 18.56
C GLU A 332 -4.21 7.41 18.88
N ILE A 333 -2.89 7.19 18.98
CA ILE A 333 -2.29 5.90 19.35
C ILE A 333 -2.36 5.74 20.88
N PHE A 334 -2.01 6.79 21.63
CA PHE A 334 -2.27 6.84 23.06
C PHE A 334 -3.67 7.40 23.31
N LYS A 335 -4.46 6.67 24.10
CA LYS A 335 -5.88 6.96 24.36
C LYS A 335 -6.19 7.34 25.80
N GLU A 336 -5.22 7.23 26.71
CA GLU A 336 -5.40 7.66 28.10
C GLU A 336 -5.46 9.19 28.19
N ASN A 337 -5.96 9.73 29.30
CA ASN A 337 -6.07 11.18 29.46
C ASN A 337 -4.68 11.83 29.38
N PRO A 338 -4.40 12.72 28.40
CA PRO A 338 -3.08 13.32 28.22
C PRO A 338 -2.61 14.09 29.45
N SER A 339 -3.49 14.84 30.13
CA SER A 339 -3.11 15.63 31.31
C SER A 339 -2.67 14.77 32.51
N GLY A 340 -3.02 13.48 32.51
CA GLY A 340 -2.62 12.49 33.52
C GLY A 340 -1.47 11.58 33.10
N PHE A 341 -0.93 11.75 31.90
CA PHE A 341 0.11 10.88 31.36
C PHE A 341 1.40 10.96 32.20
N ASN A 342 1.85 9.83 32.73
CA ASN A 342 3.10 9.74 33.48
C ASN A 342 4.19 9.03 32.66
N PRO A 343 5.21 9.75 32.16
CA PRO A 343 6.26 9.17 31.32
C PRO A 343 7.15 8.14 32.04
N GLN A 344 7.19 8.17 33.37
CA GLN A 344 8.03 7.27 34.19
C GLN A 344 7.28 6.00 34.62
N GLU A 345 5.97 5.93 34.41
CA GLU A 345 5.19 4.73 34.67
C GLU A 345 5.64 3.61 33.74
N VAL A 346 5.72 2.39 34.27
CA VAL A 346 6.06 1.20 33.48
C VAL A 346 4.85 0.76 32.67
N MET A 347 5.03 0.58 31.36
CA MET A 347 3.97 0.23 30.44
C MET A 347 3.60 -1.25 30.56
N THR A 348 2.30 -1.52 30.59
CA THR A 348 1.76 -2.89 30.57
C THR A 348 1.79 -3.48 29.16
N ARG A 349 1.76 -4.81 29.08
CA ARG A 349 1.65 -5.54 27.81
C ARG A 349 0.40 -5.17 27.02
N ALA A 350 -0.72 -4.96 27.70
CA ALA A 350 -1.98 -4.60 27.05
C ALA A 350 -1.96 -3.19 26.44
N GLU A 351 -1.43 -2.20 27.16
CA GLU A 351 -1.28 -0.83 26.66
C GLU A 351 -0.39 -0.79 25.41
N PHE A 352 0.76 -1.48 25.44
CA PHE A 352 1.66 -1.49 24.28
C PHE A 352 1.04 -2.21 23.09
N THR A 353 0.31 -3.30 23.34
CA THR A 353 -0.39 -4.03 22.27
C THR A 353 -1.45 -3.15 21.62
N GLU A 354 -2.23 -2.39 22.40
CA GLU A 354 -3.17 -1.41 21.85
C GLU A 354 -2.44 -0.36 20.99
N ALA A 355 -1.34 0.19 21.49
CA ALA A 355 -0.57 1.19 20.75
C ALA A 355 -0.04 0.66 19.41
N ILE A 356 0.49 -0.58 19.38
CA ILE A 356 0.99 -1.19 18.14
C ILE A 356 -0.12 -1.54 17.16
N VAL A 357 -1.28 -2.01 17.62
CA VAL A 357 -2.42 -2.27 16.72
C VAL A 357 -2.85 -0.99 15.99
N LEU A 358 -2.76 0.17 16.66
CA LEU A 358 -3.11 1.47 16.08
C LEU A 358 -1.99 2.02 15.18
N ALA A 359 -0.74 1.90 15.60
CA ALA A 359 0.43 2.34 14.84
C ALA A 359 0.65 1.48 13.57
N ALA A 360 0.49 0.17 13.69
CA ALA A 360 0.52 -0.83 12.64
C ALA A 360 -0.92 -1.28 12.33
N GLY A 361 -1.75 -0.35 11.87
CA GLY A 361 -3.12 -0.66 11.44
C GLY A 361 -3.18 -1.69 10.31
N GLU A 362 -4.37 -2.27 10.08
CA GLU A 362 -4.57 -3.18 8.95
C GLU A 362 -4.30 -2.47 7.62
N VAL A 363 -3.81 -3.24 6.65
CA VAL A 363 -3.58 -2.72 5.32
C VAL A 363 -4.92 -2.26 4.72
N PRO A 364 -5.01 -1.02 4.23
CA PRO A 364 -6.27 -0.46 3.73
C PRO A 364 -6.81 -1.25 2.55
N LYS A 365 -8.13 -1.49 2.55
CA LYS A 365 -8.81 -2.08 1.39
C LYS A 365 -8.74 -1.15 0.17
N ASP A 366 -8.86 -1.76 -1.00
CA ASP A 366 -8.90 -1.06 -2.29
C ASP A 366 -10.15 -0.16 -2.42
N PRO A 367 -10.05 1.20 -2.43
CA PRO A 367 -11.19 2.08 -2.64
C PRO A 367 -11.85 1.97 -4.03
N LEU A 368 -11.13 1.51 -5.06
CA LEU A 368 -11.67 1.27 -6.40
C LEU A 368 -12.43 -0.07 -6.46
N LEU A 369 -12.19 -0.98 -5.52
CA LEU A 369 -12.80 -2.30 -5.49
C LEU A 369 -14.19 -2.23 -4.87
N VAL A 370 -15.19 -2.29 -5.74
CA VAL A 370 -16.57 -2.42 -5.30
C VAL A 370 -16.89 -3.90 -5.09
N GLU A 371 -17.15 -4.28 -3.84
CA GLU A 371 -17.69 -5.61 -3.53
C GLU A 371 -19.13 -5.68 -4.08
N SER A 372 -19.39 -6.63 -4.99
CA SER A 372 -20.74 -6.84 -5.51
C SER A 372 -21.66 -7.23 -4.36
N ARG A 373 -22.76 -6.49 -4.16
CA ARG A 373 -23.83 -6.84 -3.21
C ARG A 373 -24.54 -8.12 -3.66
N THR A 374 -23.89 -9.27 -3.54
CA THR A 374 -24.64 -10.52 -3.34
C THR A 374 -25.33 -10.36 -2.01
N THR A 375 -26.67 -10.31 -2.04
CA THR A 375 -27.60 -10.28 -0.90
C THR A 375 -26.89 -10.57 0.40
N LYS A 376 -26.75 -9.56 1.27
CA LYS A 376 -26.38 -9.75 2.67
C LYS A 376 -27.14 -10.98 3.13
N LYS A 377 -26.45 -12.11 3.29
CA LYS A 377 -26.98 -13.18 4.14
C LYS A 377 -27.08 -12.48 5.47
N THR A 378 -28.30 -12.17 5.88
CA THR A 378 -28.61 -11.86 7.26
C THR A 378 -28.33 -13.16 8.02
N SER A 379 -27.04 -13.47 8.25
CA SER A 379 -26.69 -14.46 9.25
C SER A 379 -27.02 -13.78 10.57
N ASN A 380 -28.25 -13.98 11.03
CA ASN A 380 -28.65 -13.75 12.41
C ASN A 380 -27.93 -14.71 13.39
N THR A 381 -26.94 -15.47 12.92
CA THR A 381 -25.94 -16.09 13.78
C THR A 381 -25.05 -14.98 14.33
N LYS A 382 -25.39 -14.53 15.54
CA LYS A 382 -24.46 -13.79 16.38
C LYS A 382 -23.28 -14.73 16.62
N GLU A 383 -22.22 -14.62 15.81
CA GLU A 383 -20.98 -15.33 16.09
C GLU A 383 -20.56 -14.93 17.50
N GLU A 384 -20.57 -15.91 18.40
CA GLU A 384 -20.22 -15.67 19.79
C GLU A 384 -18.71 -15.42 19.81
N ILE A 385 -18.33 -14.15 19.91
CA ILE A 385 -16.93 -13.75 19.96
C ILE A 385 -16.36 -14.31 21.26
N THR A 386 -15.56 -15.35 21.16
CA THR A 386 -14.83 -15.92 22.30
C THR A 386 -13.42 -15.32 22.36
N SER A 387 -12.94 -15.09 23.58
CA SER A 387 -11.57 -14.65 23.76
C SER A 387 -10.59 -15.80 23.59
N PRO A 388 -9.45 -15.60 22.90
CA PRO A 388 -8.37 -16.59 22.87
C PRO A 388 -7.65 -16.73 24.21
N PHE A 389 -7.87 -15.79 25.15
CA PHE A 389 -7.21 -15.77 26.44
C PHE A 389 -8.20 -15.71 27.61
N ILE A 390 -7.98 -16.54 28.62
CA ILE A 390 -8.85 -16.68 29.80
C ILE A 390 -8.83 -15.41 30.66
N ASP A 391 -7.69 -14.73 30.71
CA ASP A 391 -7.45 -13.51 31.48
C ASP A 391 -7.78 -12.22 30.71
N VAL A 392 -8.32 -12.33 29.48
CA VAL A 392 -8.79 -11.20 28.69
C VAL A 392 -10.26 -11.43 28.30
N PRO A 393 -11.22 -11.20 29.22
CA PRO A 393 -12.64 -11.38 28.91
C PRO A 393 -13.11 -10.38 27.84
N THR A 394 -14.19 -10.71 27.12
CA THR A 394 -14.73 -9.89 26.00
C THR A 394 -15.17 -8.48 26.41
N GLY A 395 -15.46 -8.25 27.69
CA GLY A 395 -15.76 -6.93 28.25
C GLY A 395 -14.54 -6.13 28.72
N SER A 396 -13.32 -6.67 28.62
CA SER A 396 -12.09 -5.96 28.99
C SER A 396 -11.83 -4.78 28.05
N LYS A 397 -11.30 -3.68 28.60
CA LYS A 397 -10.89 -2.48 27.85
C LYS A 397 -10.00 -2.82 26.65
N TYR A 398 -9.08 -3.79 26.83
CA TYR A 398 -8.09 -4.15 25.81
C TYR A 398 -8.48 -5.35 24.95
N PHE A 399 -9.69 -5.89 25.14
CA PHE A 399 -10.12 -7.11 24.44
C PHE A 399 -10.02 -6.99 22.92
N GLU A 400 -10.57 -5.92 22.33
CA GLU A 400 -10.58 -5.74 20.87
C GLU A 400 -9.15 -5.67 20.30
N SER A 401 -8.29 -4.88 20.93
CA SER A 401 -6.89 -4.71 20.50
C SER A 401 -6.09 -6.00 20.63
N ILE A 402 -6.18 -6.69 21.78
CA ILE A 402 -5.47 -7.95 22.01
C ILE A 402 -5.98 -9.03 21.05
N ASN A 403 -7.29 -9.16 20.88
CA ASN A 403 -7.87 -10.12 19.96
C ASN A 403 -7.48 -9.84 18.50
N ASN A 404 -7.48 -8.57 18.08
CA ASN A 404 -7.02 -8.17 16.74
C ASN A 404 -5.53 -8.51 16.53
N ALA A 405 -4.67 -8.12 17.48
CA ALA A 405 -3.24 -8.40 17.45
C ALA A 405 -2.95 -9.91 17.40
N TYR A 406 -3.68 -10.70 18.20
CA TYR A 406 -3.53 -12.16 18.23
C TYR A 406 -3.97 -12.80 16.91
N LYS A 407 -5.16 -12.44 16.39
CA LYS A 407 -5.66 -12.97 15.11
C LYS A 407 -4.74 -12.64 13.94
N ARG A 408 -4.09 -11.47 13.98
CA ARG A 408 -3.11 -11.07 12.97
C ARG A 408 -1.75 -11.73 13.16
N GLY A 409 -1.46 -12.32 14.33
CA GLY A 409 -0.17 -12.96 14.63
C GLY A 409 0.90 -12.01 15.20
N MET A 410 0.54 -10.78 15.58
CA MET A 410 1.47 -9.80 16.18
C MET A 410 1.94 -10.23 17.57
N ILE A 411 1.06 -10.88 18.32
CA ILE A 411 1.30 -11.29 19.71
C ILE A 411 1.02 -12.78 19.90
N SER A 412 1.58 -13.33 20.96
CA SER A 412 1.29 -14.66 21.46
C SER A 412 1.07 -14.60 22.97
N GLY A 413 0.30 -15.55 23.51
CA GLY A 413 0.14 -15.71 24.96
C GLY A 413 1.42 -16.15 25.65
N ARG A 414 1.41 -16.15 26.99
CA ARG A 414 2.52 -16.64 27.83
C ARG A 414 2.47 -18.15 28.08
N GLY A 415 1.38 -18.81 27.68
CA GLY A 415 1.11 -20.22 27.96
C GLY A 415 -0.25 -20.38 28.63
N ASP A 416 -0.77 -21.62 28.70
CA ASP A 416 -1.97 -21.98 29.48
C ASP A 416 -3.24 -21.14 29.16
N GLY A 417 -3.33 -20.61 27.94
CA GLY A 417 -4.44 -19.73 27.54
C GLY A 417 -4.40 -18.35 28.19
N THR A 418 -3.23 -17.85 28.62
CA THR A 418 -3.07 -16.53 29.26
C THR A 418 -2.27 -15.56 28.40
N PHE A 419 -2.63 -14.28 28.45
CA PHE A 419 -1.90 -13.19 27.81
C PHE A 419 -1.04 -12.37 28.78
N ALA A 420 -1.50 -12.28 30.03
CA ALA A 420 -1.03 -11.41 31.10
C ALA A 420 -1.10 -9.92 30.72
N PRO A 421 -2.31 -9.34 30.60
CA PRO A 421 -2.48 -7.96 30.11
C PRO A 421 -1.85 -6.91 31.04
N ASP A 422 -1.88 -7.14 32.35
CA ASP A 422 -1.41 -6.20 33.37
C ASP A 422 0.09 -6.37 33.70
N ASP A 423 0.73 -7.42 33.18
CA ASP A 423 2.17 -7.62 33.34
C ASP A 423 2.94 -6.52 32.61
N TYR A 424 4.05 -6.09 33.20
CA TYR A 424 4.95 -5.12 32.59
C TYR A 424 5.66 -5.69 31.37
N LEU A 425 5.80 -4.85 30.35
CA LEU A 425 6.43 -5.20 29.08
C LEU A 425 7.96 -5.00 29.16
N THR A 426 8.71 -6.02 28.72
CA THR A 426 10.17 -5.93 28.59
C THR A 426 10.60 -5.39 27.22
N THR A 427 11.84 -4.89 27.11
CA THR A 427 12.43 -4.49 25.82
C THR A 427 12.39 -5.62 24.80
N ALA A 428 12.72 -6.86 25.20
CA ALA A 428 12.67 -8.02 24.33
C ALA A 428 11.25 -8.35 23.83
N ASP A 429 10.25 -8.21 24.70
CA ASP A 429 8.85 -8.41 24.32
C ASP A 429 8.42 -7.36 23.28
N ALA A 430 8.72 -6.09 23.52
CA ALA A 430 8.37 -5.00 22.60
C ALA A 430 8.95 -5.25 21.20
N ILE A 431 10.25 -5.54 21.11
CA ILE A 431 10.93 -5.79 19.83
C ILE A 431 10.33 -7.00 19.12
N THR A 432 10.02 -8.06 19.87
CA THR A 432 9.36 -9.25 19.31
C THR A 432 8.04 -8.89 18.66
N ILE A 433 7.21 -8.09 19.32
CA ILE A 433 5.91 -7.64 18.78
C ILE A 433 6.10 -6.80 17.51
N LEU A 434 7.06 -5.87 17.50
CA LEU A 434 7.33 -5.01 16.35
C LEU A 434 7.77 -5.80 15.11
N VAL A 435 8.70 -6.76 15.26
CA VAL A 435 9.18 -7.56 14.13
C VAL A 435 8.10 -8.52 13.63
N LYS A 436 7.29 -9.09 14.55
CA LYS A 436 6.09 -9.85 14.18
C LYS A 436 5.11 -8.99 13.40
N ALA A 437 4.86 -7.75 13.82
CA ALA A 437 3.98 -6.83 13.12
C ALA A 437 4.42 -6.58 11.67
N LEU A 438 5.73 -6.52 11.41
CA LEU A 438 6.29 -6.41 10.06
C LEU A 438 6.31 -7.74 9.28
N GLY A 439 6.14 -8.88 9.96
CA GLY A 439 6.24 -10.22 9.40
C GLY A 439 7.62 -10.58 8.87
N LEU A 440 8.67 -10.05 9.50
CA LEU A 440 10.06 -10.21 9.07
C LEU A 440 10.85 -11.22 9.92
N GLU A 441 10.19 -12.00 10.78
CA GLU A 441 10.86 -12.97 11.67
C GLU A 441 11.68 -14.00 10.90
N GLY A 442 11.27 -14.32 9.66
CA GLY A 442 11.96 -15.24 8.76
C GLY A 442 13.32 -14.74 8.24
N LEU A 443 13.68 -13.47 8.45
CA LEU A 443 15.01 -12.95 8.12
C LEU A 443 16.09 -13.38 9.12
N ALA A 444 15.71 -13.96 10.25
CA ALA A 444 16.64 -14.53 11.22
C ALA A 444 17.22 -15.87 10.71
N PRO A 445 18.53 -16.14 10.94
CA PRO A 445 19.12 -17.43 10.60
C PRO A 445 18.46 -18.59 11.33
N SER A 446 18.21 -19.69 10.62
CA SER A 446 17.60 -20.91 11.17
C SER A 446 18.47 -21.61 12.22
N ASN A 447 19.80 -21.50 12.12
CA ASN A 447 20.76 -22.16 13.01
C ASN A 447 21.06 -21.37 14.30
N GLY A 448 20.20 -20.42 14.67
CA GLY A 448 20.36 -19.56 15.84
C GLY A 448 20.96 -18.21 15.48
N ALA A 449 20.22 -17.15 15.76
CA ALA A 449 20.66 -15.79 15.50
C ALA A 449 21.68 -15.33 16.56
N VAL A 450 22.83 -14.81 16.11
CA VAL A 450 23.84 -14.17 16.97
C VAL A 450 23.65 -12.66 16.84
N THR A 451 23.37 -11.99 17.96
CA THR A 451 23.19 -10.53 17.98
C THR A 451 24.51 -9.83 18.29
N VAL A 452 24.62 -8.55 17.92
CA VAL A 452 25.82 -7.75 18.17
C VAL A 452 25.89 -7.17 19.59
N PHE A 453 24.81 -7.34 20.37
CA PHE A 453 24.68 -6.71 21.68
C PHE A 453 25.55 -7.40 22.73
N ARG A 454 26.11 -6.62 23.65
CA ARG A 454 27.02 -7.12 24.69
C ARG A 454 26.31 -8.03 25.70
N ASP A 455 25.02 -7.80 25.90
CA ASP A 455 24.10 -8.60 26.70
C ASP A 455 23.30 -9.60 25.83
N SER A 456 23.89 -10.09 24.74
CA SER A 456 23.22 -11.06 23.85
C SER A 456 22.82 -12.36 24.55
N ASP A 457 23.48 -12.72 25.65
CA ASP A 457 23.17 -13.91 26.44
C ASP A 457 21.94 -13.71 27.35
N ASP A 458 21.64 -12.47 27.71
CA ASP A 458 20.45 -12.11 28.50
C ASP A 458 19.18 -12.05 27.64
N ILE A 459 19.31 -12.08 26.30
CA ILE A 459 18.18 -12.07 25.38
C ILE A 459 17.45 -13.42 25.42
N PRO A 460 16.15 -13.44 25.77
CA PRO A 460 15.36 -14.67 25.76
C PRO A 460 15.41 -15.37 24.40
N ARG A 461 15.41 -16.71 24.41
CA ARG A 461 15.52 -17.52 23.19
C ARG A 461 14.48 -17.16 22.12
N TYR A 462 13.24 -16.86 22.52
CA TYR A 462 12.17 -16.47 21.58
C TYR A 462 12.42 -15.10 20.94
N ALA A 463 13.17 -14.21 21.61
CA ALA A 463 13.44 -12.86 21.17
C ALA A 463 14.76 -12.74 20.38
N LYS A 464 15.68 -13.73 20.44
CA LYS A 464 16.97 -13.67 19.72
C LYS A 464 16.81 -13.43 18.21
N GLY A 465 15.89 -14.16 17.57
CA GLY A 465 15.59 -13.98 16.14
C GLY A 465 15.03 -12.58 15.83
N PRO A 466 13.92 -12.16 16.48
CA PRO A 466 13.39 -10.82 16.33
C PRO A 466 14.41 -9.70 16.59
N VAL A 467 15.19 -9.79 17.67
CA VAL A 467 16.21 -8.78 18.00
C VAL A 467 17.29 -8.71 16.92
N TYR A 468 17.76 -9.85 16.41
CA TYR A 468 18.69 -9.89 15.28
C TYR A 468 18.13 -9.16 14.06
N VAL A 469 16.87 -9.43 13.71
CA VAL A 469 16.20 -8.78 12.57
C VAL A 469 16.04 -7.28 12.81
N ALA A 470 15.54 -6.88 13.98
CA ALA A 470 15.35 -5.48 14.35
C ALA A 470 16.65 -4.67 14.27
N HIS A 471 17.77 -5.25 14.69
CA HIS A 471 19.08 -4.63 14.52
C HIS A 471 19.49 -4.56 13.04
N ARG A 472 19.33 -5.66 12.29
CA ARG A 472 19.72 -5.73 10.87
C ARG A 472 18.99 -4.70 10.00
N ILE A 473 17.72 -4.43 10.29
CA ILE A 473 16.91 -3.44 9.56
C ILE A 473 17.03 -2.02 10.15
N GLY A 474 17.89 -1.81 11.15
CA GLY A 474 18.11 -0.49 11.77
C GLY A 474 17.00 -0.01 12.70
N LEU A 475 15.99 -0.84 13.00
CA LEU A 475 14.90 -0.49 13.90
C LEU A 475 15.38 -0.35 15.36
N VAL A 476 16.43 -1.08 15.76
CA VAL A 476 17.01 -1.03 17.12
C VAL A 476 18.53 -1.09 17.08
N MET A 477 19.21 -0.08 17.63
CA MET A 477 20.68 0.05 17.56
C MET A 477 21.41 -0.13 18.91
N GLY A 478 20.69 -0.44 20.00
CA GLY A 478 21.26 -0.53 21.36
C GLY A 478 21.62 0.83 21.94
N ASP A 479 22.09 0.87 23.20
CA ASP A 479 22.61 2.10 23.82
C ASP A 479 24.05 2.40 23.37
N ASP A 480 24.56 3.59 23.72
CA ASP A 480 25.92 4.04 23.37
C ASP A 480 27.04 3.09 23.84
N LYS A 481 26.73 2.18 24.78
CA LYS A 481 27.66 1.19 25.33
C LYS A 481 27.52 -0.18 24.65
N GLY A 482 26.58 -0.33 23.72
CA GLY A 482 26.30 -1.56 22.97
C GLY A 482 25.37 -2.54 23.70
N TYR A 483 24.60 -2.09 24.69
CA TYR A 483 23.63 -2.92 25.42
C TYR A 483 22.21 -2.75 24.89
N LEU A 484 21.45 -3.84 24.86
CA LEU A 484 20.02 -3.82 24.52
C LEU A 484 19.12 -3.67 25.76
N ARG A 485 19.54 -4.26 26.88
CA ARG A 485 18.79 -4.43 28.13
C ARG A 485 17.47 -5.18 27.90
N PRO A 486 17.54 -6.45 27.42
CA PRO A 486 16.37 -7.19 26.95
C PRO A 486 15.31 -7.42 28.03
N ASN A 487 15.73 -7.59 29.29
CA ASN A 487 14.84 -7.89 30.42
C ASN A 487 14.38 -6.64 31.19
N GLU A 488 14.83 -5.45 30.80
CA GLU A 488 14.39 -4.20 31.43
C GLU A 488 12.95 -3.89 31.04
N TYR A 489 12.13 -3.47 32.01
CA TYR A 489 10.77 -3.02 31.75
C TYR A 489 10.75 -1.64 31.09
N LEU A 490 9.86 -1.45 30.13
CA LEU A 490 9.75 -0.19 29.41
C LEU A 490 8.88 0.81 30.18
N THR A 491 9.42 2.00 30.44
CA THR A 491 8.59 3.15 30.83
C THR A 491 7.75 3.62 29.64
N LYS A 492 6.61 4.27 29.90
CA LYS A 492 5.74 4.84 28.86
C LYS A 492 6.50 5.80 27.94
N ALA A 493 7.48 6.56 28.45
CA ALA A 493 8.35 7.38 27.62
C ALA A 493 9.24 6.57 26.67
N ARG A 494 9.91 5.51 27.16
CA ARG A 494 10.75 4.66 26.30
C ARG A 494 9.93 3.90 25.28
N ALA A 495 8.74 3.43 25.66
CA ALA A 495 7.81 2.82 24.75
C ALA A 495 7.35 3.80 23.65
N ALA A 496 7.07 5.07 24.00
CA ALA A 496 6.68 6.08 23.03
C ALA A 496 7.75 6.28 21.94
N VAL A 497 9.02 6.39 22.33
CA VAL A 497 10.14 6.52 21.39
C VAL A 497 10.27 5.27 20.50
N ILE A 498 10.16 4.08 21.08
CA ILE A 498 10.24 2.82 20.32
C ILE A 498 9.10 2.72 19.29
N ILE A 499 7.87 3.09 19.66
CA ILE A 499 6.71 3.09 18.76
C ILE A 499 6.89 4.14 17.67
N ASN A 500 7.39 5.34 18.00
CA ASN A 500 7.62 6.38 17.01
C ASN A 500 8.73 5.99 16.01
N ASN A 501 9.83 5.41 16.49
CA ASN A 501 10.88 4.84 15.64
C ASN A 501 10.33 3.75 14.72
N PHE A 502 9.41 2.93 15.20
CA PHE A 502 8.74 1.92 14.38
C PHE A 502 7.87 2.54 13.27
N ILE A 503 7.10 3.58 13.60
CA ILE A 503 6.32 4.34 12.61
C ILE A 503 7.24 4.99 11.58
N ASP A 504 8.35 5.60 12.01
CA ASP A 504 9.32 6.23 11.12
C ASP A 504 10.04 5.22 10.23
N TYR A 505 10.38 4.04 10.75
CA TYR A 505 10.87 2.93 9.95
C TYR A 505 9.87 2.53 8.86
N MET A 506 8.59 2.35 9.21
CA MET A 506 7.55 2.02 8.23
C MET A 506 7.35 3.14 7.17
N ARG A 507 7.50 4.40 7.56
CA ARG A 507 7.34 5.58 6.67
C ARG A 507 8.52 5.78 5.73
N ASN A 508 9.75 5.58 6.21
CA ASN A 508 10.96 6.04 5.53
C ASN A 508 11.89 4.89 5.14
N ASP A 509 12.29 4.07 6.12
CA ASP A 509 13.38 3.11 5.96
C ASP A 509 12.93 1.85 5.24
N LEU A 510 11.72 1.35 5.52
CA LEU A 510 11.16 0.23 4.76
C LEU A 510 11.07 0.57 3.26
N ARG A 511 10.71 1.82 2.94
CA ARG A 511 10.70 2.30 1.55
C ARG A 511 12.10 2.31 0.97
N LYS A 512 13.07 2.82 1.74
CA LYS A 512 14.48 2.88 1.33
C LYS A 512 15.02 1.49 1.06
N ASP A 513 14.76 0.53 1.93
CA ASP A 513 15.16 -0.87 1.76
C ASP A 513 14.59 -1.49 0.48
N TYR A 514 13.35 -1.18 0.11
CA TYR A 514 12.74 -1.67 -1.13
C TYR A 514 13.16 -0.89 -2.37
N ARG A 515 13.60 0.37 -2.24
CA ARG A 515 14.09 1.21 -3.36
C ARG A 515 15.59 1.10 -3.61
N GLU A 516 16.41 0.93 -2.58
CA GLU A 516 17.87 0.95 -2.65
C GLU A 516 18.48 -0.45 -2.81
N ARG A 517 17.77 -1.51 -2.38
CA ARG A 517 18.13 -2.89 -2.77
C ARG A 517 17.93 -3.17 -4.27
N ILE A 518 17.49 -2.17 -5.04
CA ILE A 518 17.49 -2.13 -6.51
C ILE A 518 18.87 -1.79 -7.09
N VAL A 519 19.79 -1.21 -6.30
CA VAL A 519 21.09 -0.71 -6.84
C VAL A 519 22.28 -1.58 -6.46
N ASN A 520 22.21 -2.41 -5.42
CA ASN A 520 23.36 -3.16 -4.91
C ASN A 520 23.07 -4.64 -4.61
N TYR A 521 22.53 -5.36 -5.60
CA TYR A 521 22.81 -6.79 -5.76
C TYR A 521 22.92 -7.15 -7.24
#